data_AF-A0A3C1M2H9-F1
#
_entry.id   AF-A0A3C1M2H9-F1
#
_cell.length_a   1.000
_cell.length_b   1.000
_cell.length_c   1.000
_cell.angle_alpha   90.00
_cell.angle_beta   90.00
_cell.angle_gamma   90.00
#
_symmetry.space_group_name_H-M   'P 1'
#
loop_
_entity.id
_entity.type
_entity.pdbx_description
1 polymer ?
#
loop_
_entity_poly.entity_id
_entity_poly.type
_entity_poly.pdbx_seq_one_letter_code
_entity_poly.pdbx_strand_id
1 'polypeptide(L)'
;MTANLYETDFYAWTLEQSKLVKKGDFKHLDVTHLVEEIESLGKQQGQELRNRLGVLIGHLLKWDYQPDKRSKSGRVTIQIQRREIEDL
;
A
#
# COMPACT_ATOMS: atom_id res chain seq x y z
N MET A 1 30.79 1.59 -8.43
CA MET A 1 29.61 1.67 -7.56
C MET A 1 28.57 2.50 -8.29
N THR A 2 27.84 1.89 -9.22
CA THR A 2 26.72 2.54 -9.88
C THR A 2 25.58 2.53 -8.88
N ALA A 3 25.18 3.71 -8.41
CA ALA A 3 24.00 3.84 -7.56
C ALA A 3 22.82 3.16 -8.27
N ASN A 4 22.26 2.12 -7.64
CA ASN A 4 21.14 1.40 -8.20
C ASN A 4 19.94 2.35 -8.17
N LEU A 5 19.36 2.65 -9.34
CA LEU A 5 18.17 3.49 -9.46
C LEU A 5 17.04 3.00 -8.54
N TYR A 6 16.97 1.69 -8.27
CA TYR A 6 16.07 1.09 -7.28
C TYR A 6 16.20 1.73 -5.88
N GLU A 7 17.43 1.98 -5.42
CA GLU A 7 17.71 2.50 -4.08
C GLU A 7 17.64 4.04 -4.00
N THR A 8 17.96 4.73 -5.10
CA THR A 8 18.08 6.20 -5.10
C THR A 8 16.86 6.92 -5.64
N ASP A 9 16.14 6.32 -6.60
CA ASP A 9 14.94 6.89 -7.20
C ASP A 9 14.03 5.76 -7.72
N PHE A 10 13.29 5.16 -6.79
CA PHE A 10 12.36 4.07 -7.07
C PHE A 10 11.33 4.44 -8.16
N TYR A 11 10.89 5.69 -8.22
CA TYR A 11 9.93 6.13 -9.23
C TYR A 11 10.55 6.15 -10.63
N ALA A 12 11.76 6.69 -10.78
CA ALA A 12 12.49 6.63 -12.04
C ALA A 12 12.80 5.17 -12.44
N TRP A 13 13.15 4.31 -11.48
CA TRP A 13 13.38 2.88 -11.71
C TRP A 13 12.13 2.17 -12.24
N THR A 14 10.95 2.36 -11.62
CA THR A 14 9.71 1.72 -12.10
C THR A 14 9.32 2.16 -13.52
N LEU A 15 9.54 3.45 -13.85
CA LEU A 15 9.32 3.97 -15.20
C LEU A 15 10.29 3.36 -16.23
N GLU A 16 11.54 3.13 -15.86
CA GLU A 16 12.53 2.49 -16.71
C GLU A 16 12.18 1.02 -16.97
N GLN A 17 11.88 0.25 -15.91
CA GLN A 17 11.48 -1.15 -16.04
C GLN A 17 10.20 -1.29 -16.89
N SER A 18 9.21 -0.42 -16.70
CA SER A 18 7.99 -0.40 -17.50
C SER A 18 8.27 -0.15 -19.00
N LYS A 19 9.21 0.75 -19.33
CA LYS A 19 9.63 0.98 -20.72
C LYS A 19 10.33 -0.24 -21.32
N LEU A 20 11.16 -0.94 -20.55
CA LEU A 20 11.87 -2.16 -20.99
C LEU A 20 10.89 -3.30 -21.24
N VAL A 21 9.94 -3.53 -20.34
CA VAL A 21 8.84 -4.51 -20.52
C VAL A 21 8.04 -4.19 -21.79
N LYS A 22 7.66 -2.92 -21.98
CA LYS A 22 6.88 -2.50 -23.17
C LYS A 22 7.64 -2.69 -24.48
N LYS A 23 8.97 -2.59 -24.45
CA LYS A 23 9.86 -2.84 -25.60
C LYS A 23 10.18 -4.32 -25.81
N GLY A 24 9.79 -5.20 -24.87
CA GLY A 24 10.15 -6.62 -24.89
C GLY A 24 11.65 -6.88 -24.67
N ASP A 25 12.37 -5.92 -24.09
CA ASP A 25 13.82 -6.05 -23.85
C ASP A 25 14.08 -6.65 -22.47
N PHE A 26 13.89 -7.97 -22.37
CA PHE A 26 14.03 -8.71 -21.12
C PHE A 26 15.49 -8.88 -20.67
N LYS A 27 16.47 -8.54 -21.50
CA LYS A 27 17.90 -8.67 -21.15
C LYS A 27 18.37 -7.61 -20.17
N HIS A 28 17.74 -6.45 -20.19
CA HIS A 28 18.07 -5.31 -19.33
C HIS A 28 17.10 -5.14 -18.16
N LEU A 29 16.08 -6.01 -18.06
CA LEU A 29 15.16 -6.01 -16.93
C LEU A 29 15.91 -6.39 -15.64
N ASP A 30 15.64 -5.64 -14.59
CA ASP A 30 16.05 -5.97 -13.24
C ASP A 30 15.06 -7.00 -12.65
N VAL A 31 15.16 -8.24 -13.14
CA VAL A 31 14.21 -9.32 -12.81
C VAL A 31 14.19 -9.62 -11.31
N THR A 32 15.33 -9.51 -10.63
CA THR A 32 15.43 -9.79 -9.19
C THR A 32 14.55 -8.84 -8.38
N HIS A 33 14.74 -7.52 -8.56
CA HIS A 33 13.94 -6.54 -7.84
C HIS A 33 12.48 -6.54 -8.31
N LEU A 34 12.19 -6.83 -9.59
CA LEU A 34 10.80 -6.98 -10.06
C LEU A 34 10.06 -8.15 -9.42
N VAL A 35 10.71 -9.31 -9.23
CA VAL A 35 10.11 -10.45 -8.54
C VAL A 35 9.86 -10.11 -7.08
N GLU A 36 10.83 -9.47 -6.42
CA GLU A 36 10.68 -9.00 -5.04
C GLU A 36 9.50 -8.02 -4.91
N GLU A 37 9.38 -7.05 -5.81
CA GLU A 37 8.25 -6.11 -5.80
C GLU A 37 6.91 -6.81 -6.07
N ILE A 38 6.83 -7.78 -6.98
CA ILE A 38 5.59 -8.53 -7.21
C ILE A 38 5.20 -9.37 -5.99
N GLU A 39 6.17 -10.01 -5.33
CA GLU A 39 5.93 -10.76 -4.10
C GLU A 39 5.60 -9.84 -2.91
N SER A 40 6.19 -8.65 -2.86
CA SER A 40 5.96 -7.65 -1.81
C SER A 40 4.57 -7.03 -1.97
N LEU A 41 4.11 -6.75 -3.19
CA LEU A 41 2.80 -6.15 -3.48
C LEU A 41 1.65 -6.96 -2.85
N GLY A 42 1.68 -8.28 -2.99
CA GLY A 42 0.66 -9.16 -2.37
C GLY A 42 0.70 -9.14 -0.85
N LYS A 43 1.90 -9.08 -0.25
CA LYS A 43 2.07 -8.94 1.20
C LYS A 43 1.65 -7.56 1.70
N GLN A 44 1.94 -6.51 0.93
CA GLN A 44 1.64 -5.13 1.28
C GLN A 44 0.14 -4.87 1.29
N GLN A 45 -0.60 -5.32 0.28
CA GLN A 45 -2.08 -5.23 0.27
C GLN A 45 -2.70 -5.95 1.47
N GLY A 46 -2.22 -7.17 1.77
CA GLY A 46 -2.67 -7.91 2.94
C GLY A 46 -2.35 -7.22 4.27
N GLN A 47 -1.18 -6.59 4.39
CA GLN A 47 -0.79 -5.84 5.57
C GLN A 47 -1.57 -4.52 5.70
N GLU A 48 -1.82 -3.84 4.59
CA GLU A 48 -2.63 -2.62 4.57
C GLU A 48 -4.07 -2.90 5.00
N LEU A 49 -4.67 -3.99 4.50
CA LEU A 49 -5.98 -4.44 4.93
C LEU A 49 -6.01 -4.72 6.44
N ARG A 50 -5.01 -5.44 6.98
CA ARG A 50 -4.90 -5.70 8.43
C ARG A 50 -4.79 -4.41 9.24
N ASN A 51 -3.98 -3.45 8.79
CA ASN A 51 -3.81 -2.18 9.47
C ASN A 51 -5.11 -1.38 9.49
N ARG A 52 -5.78 -1.25 8.33
CA ARG A 52 -7.06 -0.53 8.21
C ARG A 52 -8.17 -1.18 9.03
N LEU A 53 -8.25 -2.52 9.04
CA LEU A 53 -9.16 -3.26 9.90
C LEU A 53 -8.88 -3.01 11.38
N GLY A 54 -7.61 -3.02 11.80
CA GLY A 54 -7.23 -2.71 13.18
C GLY A 54 -7.69 -1.32 13.63
N VAL A 55 -7.49 -0.30 12.78
CA VAL A 55 -7.97 1.07 13.03
C VAL A 55 -9.50 1.10 13.10
N LEU A 56 -10.18 0.48 12.12
CA LEU A 56 -11.64 0.44 12.06
C LEU A 56 -12.24 -0.22 13.31
N ILE A 57 -11.76 -1.40 13.71
CA ILE A 57 -12.21 -2.10 14.92
C ILE A 57 -11.97 -1.24 16.17
N GLY A 58 -10.78 -0.64 16.29
CA GLY A 58 -10.47 0.24 17.43
C GLY A 58 -11.42 1.45 17.51
N HIS A 59 -11.78 2.05 16.37
CA HIS A 59 -12.73 3.16 16.34
C HIS A 59 -14.17 2.73 16.60
N LEU A 60 -14.60 1.56 16.11
CA LEU A 60 -15.92 1.00 16.42
C LEU A 60 -16.07 0.69 17.92
N LEU A 61 -15.04 0.11 18.55
CA LEU A 61 -15.05 -0.14 20.00
C LEU A 61 -15.13 1.17 20.79
N LYS A 62 -14.35 2.20 20.42
CA LYS A 62 -14.48 3.52 21.04
C LYS A 62 -15.88 4.09 20.85
N TRP A 63 -16.48 3.89 19.68
CA TRP A 63 -17.81 4.37 19.38
C TRP A 63 -18.90 3.73 20.25
N ASP A 64 -18.82 2.42 20.45
CA ASP A 64 -19.82 1.67 21.23
C ASP A 64 -19.65 1.85 22.73
N TYR A 65 -18.41 1.81 23.23
CA TYR A 65 -18.12 1.81 24.67
C TYR A 65 -17.82 3.19 25.26
N GLN A 66 -17.68 4.24 24.43
CA GLN A 66 -17.44 5.62 24.90
C GLN A 66 -18.44 6.61 24.26
N PRO A 67 -19.75 6.48 24.53
CA PRO A 67 -20.79 7.30 23.90
C PRO A 67 -20.57 8.81 24.11
N ASP A 68 -20.07 9.21 25.28
CA ASP A 68 -19.79 10.61 25.62
C ASP A 68 -18.61 11.21 24.83
N LYS A 69 -17.77 10.37 24.22
CA LYS A 69 -16.61 10.78 23.41
C LYS A 69 -16.86 10.64 21.91
N ARG A 70 -18.11 10.35 21.50
CA ARG A 70 -18.49 10.31 20.08
C ARG A 70 -18.30 11.68 19.46
N SER A 71 -17.54 11.72 18.38
CA SER A 71 -17.27 12.95 17.64
C SER A 71 -17.58 12.77 16.15
N LYS A 72 -17.86 13.87 15.46
CA LYS A 72 -18.01 13.87 14.00
C LYS A 72 -16.76 13.31 13.32
N SER A 73 -15.57 13.65 13.84
CA SER A 73 -14.30 13.13 13.32
C SER A 73 -14.19 11.61 13.47
N GLY A 74 -14.59 11.04 14.62
CA GLY A 74 -14.58 9.58 14.82
C GLY A 74 -15.50 8.84 13.85
N ARG A 75 -16.68 9.39 13.56
CA ARG A 75 -17.61 8.82 12.55
C ARG A 75 -17.03 8.88 11.14
N VAL A 76 -16.42 10.00 10.78
CA VAL A 76 -15.75 10.18 9.49
C VAL A 76 -14.59 9.20 9.34
N THR A 77 -13.77 9.00 10.37
CA THR A 77 -12.71 7.99 10.34
C THR A 77 -13.27 6.60 10.07
N ILE A 78 -14.37 6.20 10.73
CA ILE A 78 -15.03 4.90 10.47
C ILE A 78 -15.48 4.77 9.01
N GLN A 79 -16.09 5.82 8.44
CA GLN A 79 -16.55 5.82 7.06
C GLN A 79 -15.40 5.74 6.05
N ILE A 80 -14.33 6.51 6.27
CA ILE A 80 -13.13 6.50 5.44
C ILE A 80 -12.49 5.12 5.47
N GLN A 81 -12.25 4.55 6.67
CA GLN A 81 -11.62 3.24 6.78
C GLN A 81 -12.44 2.14 6.11
N ARG A 82 -13.77 2.19 6.17
CA ARG A 82 -14.64 1.25 5.45
C ARG A 82 -14.50 1.36 3.93
N ARG A 83 -14.57 2.57 3.38
CA ARG A 83 -14.39 2.80 1.94
C ARG A 83 -13.03 2.33 1.46
N GLU A 84 -11.98 2.70 2.17
CA GLU A 84 -10.62 2.33 1.78
C GLU A 84 -10.34 0.82 1.91
N ILE A 85 -11.12 0.09 2.69
CA ILE A 85 -11.08 -1.37 2.72
C ILE A 85 -11.81 -1.98 1.51
N GLU A 86 -12.87 -1.33 1.02
CA GLU A 86 -13.61 -1.76 -0.19
C GLU A 86 -12.82 -1.48 -1.47
N ASP A 87 -11.96 -0.45 -1.47
CA ASP A 87 -11.12 -0.04 -2.61
C ASP A 87 -9.76 -0.78 -2.68
N LEU A 88 -9.46 -1.66 -1.70
CA LEU A 88 -8.25 -2.51 -1.66
C LEU A 88 -8.45 -3.85 -2.39
#